data_AF-A0A3M7HTZ7-F1
#
_entry.id   AF-A0A3M7HTZ7-F1
#
_cell.length_a   1.000
_cell.length_b   1.000
_cell.length_c   1.000
_cell.angle_alpha   90.00
_cell.angle_beta   90.00
_cell.angle_gamma   90.00
#
_symmetry.space_group_name_H-M   'P 1'
#
loop_
_entity.id
_entity.type
_entity.pdbx_description
1 polymer ?
#
loop_
_entity_poly.entity_id
_entity_poly.type
_entity_poly.pdbx_seq_one_letter_code
_entity_poly.pdbx_strand_id
1 'polypeptide(L)'
;MSNASAASNGVDGSTTKVSRFDPTFTDKVIKATGPKANPRLAQVMPSLLRHLHDFCRENEITVDEYMAAVNMMNEAGRMSDEKRNEGQLVTDILGLESLVDEITYKLADEAGDAPTATAILGPFWRQDAPRRNMGDSIVSGIKDGDHTLMHGRVLDFDTGKPIENAELDIWHTAPNGLYEQQDPDQPDWNLRGRFTTGPDGEYNFYCLRPTSYPIPYDGPAGKLLTLLDRHPMRPAHIHFIVSAPGYKPIVTQVFDRRDKHIEDDSVFAVKDSLVVDFEPKHGDPKAQFDLQYDFKLASYEAAKQRGMKGATEVAP
;
A
#
# COMPACT_ATOMS: atom_id res chain seq x y z
N MET A 1 37.28 -2.34 73.96
CA MET A 1 37.23 -1.95 72.54
C MET A 1 36.67 -3.11 71.75
N SER A 2 35.84 -2.77 70.75
CA SER A 2 35.30 -3.58 69.64
C SER A 2 34.49 -4.86 69.93
N ASN A 3 33.16 -4.69 69.86
CA ASN A 3 32.18 -5.70 69.49
C ASN A 3 32.36 -6.12 68.02
N ALA A 4 32.21 -7.41 67.74
CA ALA A 4 31.94 -7.94 66.41
C ALA A 4 30.60 -8.68 66.45
N SER A 5 29.61 -8.19 65.70
CA SER A 5 28.38 -8.93 65.40
C SER A 5 27.97 -8.71 63.95
N ALA A 6 27.84 -9.82 63.25
CA ALA A 6 27.17 -10.13 61.99
C ALA A 6 26.42 -8.99 61.25
N ALA A 7 26.72 -8.86 59.96
CA ALA A 7 25.81 -8.27 58.98
C ALA A 7 25.48 -9.33 57.92
N SER A 8 24.24 -9.82 57.96
CA SER A 8 23.59 -10.52 56.85
C SER A 8 23.08 -9.48 55.86
N ASN A 9 23.56 -9.51 54.62
CA ASN A 9 23.06 -8.62 53.57
C ASN A 9 21.65 -9.04 53.15
N GLY A 10 20.69 -8.16 53.45
CA GLY A 10 19.30 -8.28 53.06
C GLY A 10 19.09 -8.10 51.56
N VAL A 11 18.16 -8.89 51.06
CA VAL A 11 17.40 -8.67 49.82
C VAL A 11 16.39 -7.56 50.12
N ASP A 12 16.40 -6.46 49.36
CA ASP A 12 15.17 -5.90 48.80
C ASP A 12 15.47 -4.67 47.91
N GLY A 13 15.00 -4.74 46.67
CA GLY A 13 15.17 -3.68 45.69
C GLY A 13 14.29 -3.86 44.46
N SER A 14 13.11 -4.48 44.60
CA SER A 14 12.06 -4.42 43.58
C SER A 14 11.17 -3.21 43.90
N THR A 15 11.60 -2.03 43.48
CA THR A 15 10.70 -0.87 43.42
C THR A 15 9.74 -1.08 42.26
N THR A 16 8.62 -1.77 42.52
CA THR A 16 7.44 -1.68 41.65
C THR A 16 7.06 -0.21 41.54
N LYS A 17 7.37 0.43 40.41
CA LYS A 17 6.83 1.75 40.07
C LYS A 17 5.32 1.67 40.19
N VAL A 18 4.75 2.35 41.18
CA VAL A 18 3.31 2.51 41.29
C VAL A 18 2.88 3.33 40.08
N SER A 19 2.05 2.75 39.22
CA SER A 19 1.50 3.45 38.05
C SER A 19 0.71 4.68 38.50
N ARG A 20 0.98 5.84 37.88
CA ARG A 20 0.26 7.11 38.13
C ARG A 20 -1.24 7.00 37.82
N PHE A 21 -1.63 6.09 36.94
CA PHE A 21 -3.01 5.84 36.49
C PHE A 21 -3.46 4.41 36.85
N ASP A 22 -4.77 4.13 36.91
CA ASP A 22 -5.31 2.79 37.26
C ASP A 22 -4.67 1.69 36.38
N PRO A 23 -3.77 0.86 36.93
CA PRO A 23 -3.07 -0.15 36.16
C PRO A 23 -3.99 -1.30 35.71
N THR A 24 -5.21 -1.38 36.25
CA THR A 24 -6.18 -2.45 35.98
C THR A 24 -7.26 -2.06 34.98
N PHE A 25 -7.34 -0.79 34.58
CA PHE A 25 -8.41 -0.30 33.70
C PHE A 25 -8.47 -1.03 32.35
N THR A 26 -7.34 -1.18 31.68
CA THR A 26 -7.24 -1.88 30.40
C THR A 26 -7.71 -3.33 30.50
N ASP A 27 -7.32 -4.04 31.56
CA ASP A 27 -7.75 -5.42 31.78
C ASP A 27 -9.26 -5.53 32.02
N LYS A 28 -9.87 -4.54 32.69
CA LYS A 28 -11.33 -4.49 32.86
C LYS A 28 -12.03 -4.35 31.49
N VAL A 29 -11.51 -3.49 30.60
CA VAL A 29 -12.07 -3.31 29.25
C VAL A 29 -11.92 -4.57 28.40
N ILE A 30 -10.74 -5.23 28.45
CA ILE A 30 -10.52 -6.50 27.75
C ILE A 30 -11.49 -7.58 28.27
N LYS A 31 -11.66 -7.69 29.59
CA LYS A 31 -12.57 -8.65 30.23
C LYS A 31 -14.05 -8.40 29.92
N ALA A 32 -14.42 -7.22 29.41
CA ALA A 32 -15.78 -6.95 28.95
C ALA A 32 -16.12 -7.69 27.64
N THR A 33 -15.13 -8.31 26.96
CA THR A 33 -15.36 -9.15 25.78
C THR A 33 -16.23 -10.35 26.13
N GLY A 34 -17.44 -10.41 25.56
CA GLY A 34 -18.41 -11.46 25.86
C GLY A 34 -18.05 -12.84 25.26
N PRO A 35 -18.63 -13.93 25.78
CA PRO A 35 -18.32 -15.30 25.36
C PRO A 35 -18.78 -15.65 23.93
N LYS A 36 -19.57 -14.77 23.29
CA LYS A 36 -20.06 -14.93 21.91
C LYS A 36 -19.33 -14.04 20.91
N ALA A 37 -18.21 -13.41 21.30
CA ALA A 37 -17.44 -12.57 20.40
C ALA A 37 -16.94 -13.38 19.19
N ASN A 38 -16.82 -12.73 18.03
CA ASN A 38 -16.20 -13.33 16.85
C ASN A 38 -14.79 -13.83 17.23
N PRO A 39 -14.41 -15.10 16.90
CA PRO A 39 -13.14 -15.67 17.36
C PRO A 39 -11.90 -14.86 16.96
N ARG A 40 -11.88 -14.29 15.75
CA ARG A 40 -10.75 -13.46 15.29
C ARG A 40 -10.71 -12.13 16.02
N LEU A 41 -11.86 -11.47 16.23
CA LEU A 41 -11.91 -10.24 17.01
C LEU A 41 -11.52 -10.47 18.48
N ALA A 42 -11.99 -11.55 19.10
CA ALA A 42 -11.59 -11.94 20.45
C ALA A 42 -10.07 -12.17 20.57
N GLN A 43 -9.43 -12.63 19.49
CA GLN A 43 -7.98 -12.81 19.43
C GLN A 43 -7.23 -11.47 19.33
N VAL A 44 -7.67 -10.52 18.50
CA VAL A 44 -6.90 -9.29 18.19
C VAL A 44 -7.21 -8.10 19.10
N MET A 45 -8.47 -7.97 19.56
CA MET A 45 -8.91 -6.84 20.38
C MET A 45 -8.11 -6.65 21.67
N PRO A 46 -7.72 -7.71 22.43
CA PRO A 46 -6.89 -7.54 23.62
C PRO A 46 -5.55 -6.84 23.33
N SER A 47 -4.93 -7.11 22.19
CA SER A 47 -3.67 -6.47 21.80
C SER A 47 -3.92 -5.00 21.44
N LEU A 48 -4.91 -4.74 20.58
CA LEU A 48 -5.28 -3.39 20.16
C LEU A 48 -5.60 -2.49 21.35
N LEU A 49 -6.44 -2.95 22.28
CA LEU A 49 -6.84 -2.19 23.46
C LEU A 49 -5.65 -1.86 24.37
N ARG A 50 -4.69 -2.79 24.52
CA ARG A 50 -3.46 -2.51 25.29
C ARG A 50 -2.66 -1.41 24.63
N HIS A 51 -2.29 -1.56 23.35
CA HIS A 51 -1.49 -0.57 22.65
C HIS A 51 -2.18 0.81 22.61
N LEU A 52 -3.49 0.86 22.37
CA LEU A 52 -4.25 2.11 22.38
C LEU A 52 -4.26 2.77 23.75
N HIS A 53 -4.55 2.03 24.83
CA HIS A 53 -4.56 2.61 26.17
C HIS A 53 -3.16 2.97 26.68
N ASP A 54 -2.15 2.20 26.29
CA ASP A 54 -0.74 2.47 26.63
C ASP A 54 -0.28 3.75 25.94
N PHE A 55 -0.59 3.94 24.65
CA PHE A 55 -0.36 5.20 23.92
C PHE A 55 -0.99 6.39 24.65
N CYS A 56 -2.27 6.27 25.06
CA CYS A 56 -2.94 7.35 25.77
C CYS A 56 -2.30 7.65 27.14
N ARG A 57 -1.87 6.62 27.88
CA ARG A 57 -1.23 6.78 29.21
C ARG A 57 0.19 7.33 29.10
N GLU A 58 0.96 6.89 28.11
CA GLU A 58 2.32 7.34 27.85
C GLU A 58 2.37 8.83 27.53
N ASN A 59 1.41 9.32 26.75
CA ASN A 59 1.33 10.71 26.30
C ASN A 59 0.41 11.58 27.16
N GLU A 60 -0.20 11.02 28.22
CA GLU A 60 -1.18 11.69 29.08
C GLU A 60 -2.27 12.44 28.28
N ILE A 61 -2.78 11.81 27.22
CA ILE A 61 -3.73 12.41 26.26
C ILE A 61 -4.90 13.07 26.98
N THR A 62 -5.12 14.35 26.68
CA THR A 62 -6.19 15.16 27.25
C THR A 62 -7.54 14.88 26.59
N VAL A 63 -8.62 15.32 27.24
CA VAL A 63 -9.97 15.23 26.67
C VAL A 63 -10.08 16.04 25.37
N ASP A 64 -9.44 17.21 25.30
CA ASP A 64 -9.50 18.08 24.13
C ASP A 64 -8.76 17.45 22.94
N GLU A 65 -7.59 16.85 23.16
CA GLU A 65 -6.84 16.11 22.13
C GLU A 65 -7.61 14.86 21.65
N TYR A 66 -8.21 14.11 22.58
CA TYR A 66 -9.07 12.98 22.25
C TYR A 66 -10.25 13.43 21.37
N MET A 67 -10.94 14.51 21.75
CA MET A 67 -12.07 15.03 20.98
C MET A 67 -11.63 15.58 19.61
N ALA A 68 -10.45 16.16 19.50
CA ALA A 68 -9.88 16.58 18.22
C ALA A 68 -9.66 15.37 17.28
N ALA A 69 -9.07 14.28 17.78
CA ALA A 69 -8.88 13.04 17.01
C ALA A 69 -10.22 12.41 16.60
N VAL A 70 -11.22 12.36 17.49
CA VAL A 70 -12.58 11.89 17.16
C VAL A 70 -13.22 12.74 16.08
N ASN A 71 -13.10 14.07 16.15
CA ASN A 71 -13.64 14.97 15.15
C ASN A 71 -12.98 14.77 13.78
N MET A 72 -11.67 14.53 13.75
CA MET A 72 -10.93 14.23 12.53
C MET A 72 -11.41 12.91 11.89
N MET A 73 -11.56 11.83 12.66
CA MET A 73 -12.10 10.55 12.14
C MET A 73 -13.52 10.72 11.58
N ASN A 74 -14.37 11.47 12.28
CA ASN A 74 -15.73 11.75 11.83
C ASN A 74 -15.76 12.61 10.56
N GLU A 75 -14.84 13.56 10.41
CA GLU A 75 -14.68 14.37 9.20
C GLU A 75 -14.26 13.51 8.02
N ALA A 76 -13.29 12.61 8.20
CA ALA A 76 -12.85 11.69 7.17
C ALA A 76 -13.99 10.78 6.70
N GLY A 77 -14.78 10.24 7.63
CA GLY A 77 -15.97 9.46 7.30
C GLY A 77 -17.02 10.24 6.50
N ARG A 78 -17.26 11.52 6.82
CA ARG A 78 -18.21 12.37 6.06
C ARG A 78 -17.72 12.77 4.69
N MET A 79 -16.41 12.88 4.50
CA MET A 79 -15.78 13.21 3.21
C MET A 79 -15.62 12.01 2.29
N SER A 80 -15.85 10.80 2.79
CA SER A 80 -15.71 9.58 2.00
C SER A 80 -16.98 9.29 1.18
N ASP A 81 -16.82 9.07 -0.12
CA ASP A 81 -17.84 8.72 -1.09
C ASP A 81 -17.30 7.72 -2.14
N GLU A 82 -18.03 7.48 -3.24
CA GLU A 82 -17.63 6.54 -4.29
C GLU A 82 -16.36 6.95 -5.06
N LYS A 83 -15.96 8.23 -4.99
CA LYS A 83 -14.80 8.79 -5.71
C LYS A 83 -13.63 9.13 -4.80
N ARG A 84 -13.87 9.27 -3.50
CA ARG A 84 -12.88 9.64 -2.49
C ARG A 84 -13.05 8.79 -1.24
N ASN A 85 -12.00 8.10 -0.80
CA ASN A 85 -11.98 7.42 0.50
C ASN A 85 -11.01 8.12 1.45
N GLU A 86 -11.47 9.19 2.11
CA GLU A 86 -10.64 9.98 3.02
C GLU A 86 -10.26 9.19 4.29
N GLY A 87 -11.11 8.26 4.73
CA GLY A 87 -10.81 7.37 5.84
C GLY A 87 -9.59 6.49 5.56
N GLN A 88 -9.52 5.91 4.36
CA GLN A 88 -8.35 5.17 3.89
C GLN A 88 -7.13 6.10 3.78
N LEU A 89 -7.27 7.28 3.16
CA LEU A 89 -6.15 8.19 3.00
C LEU A 89 -5.49 8.60 4.33
N VAL A 90 -6.29 8.79 5.40
CA VAL A 90 -5.76 9.04 6.76
C VAL A 90 -4.91 7.87 7.24
N THR A 91 -5.31 6.62 6.97
CA THR A 91 -4.51 5.44 7.33
C THR A 91 -3.26 5.27 6.48
N ASP A 92 -3.31 5.68 5.21
CA ASP A 92 -2.20 5.57 4.26
C ASP A 92 -1.05 6.49 4.67
N ILE A 93 -1.36 7.74 5.01
CA ILE A 93 -0.34 8.69 5.48
C ILE A 93 0.28 8.30 6.83
N LEU A 94 -0.39 7.43 7.60
CA LEU A 94 0.14 6.85 8.83
C LEU A 94 0.96 5.57 8.57
N GLY A 95 1.08 5.14 7.31
CA GLY A 95 1.79 3.93 6.90
C GLY A 95 1.06 2.63 7.22
N LEU A 96 -0.22 2.70 7.62
CA LEU A 96 -0.96 1.51 8.06
C LEU A 96 -1.28 0.57 6.89
N GLU A 97 -1.73 1.08 5.74
CA GLU A 97 -2.01 0.24 4.57
C GLU A 97 -0.73 -0.47 4.09
N SER A 98 0.37 0.27 3.95
CA SER A 98 1.68 -0.27 3.55
C SER A 98 2.22 -1.31 4.53
N LEU A 99 2.03 -1.11 5.85
CA LEU A 99 2.40 -2.11 6.86
C LEU A 99 1.50 -3.36 6.80
N VAL A 100 0.20 -3.19 6.58
CA VAL A 100 -0.74 -4.32 6.43
C VAL A 100 -0.45 -5.11 5.16
N ASP A 101 -0.13 -4.42 4.05
CA ASP A 101 0.35 -5.04 2.82
C ASP A 101 1.61 -5.86 3.07
N GLU A 102 2.62 -5.27 3.74
CA GLU A 102 3.82 -5.99 4.13
C GLU A 102 3.46 -7.23 4.96
N ILE A 103 2.72 -7.12 6.07
CA ILE A 103 2.34 -8.28 6.90
C ILE A 103 1.62 -9.38 6.09
N THR A 104 0.77 -8.99 5.15
CA THR A 104 -0.02 -9.91 4.35
C THR A 104 0.85 -10.68 3.35
N TYR A 105 1.85 -10.02 2.77
CA TYR A 105 2.63 -10.57 1.67
C TYR A 105 4.10 -10.86 2.01
N LYS A 106 4.58 -10.56 3.22
CA LYS A 106 5.98 -10.75 3.67
C LYS A 106 6.46 -12.20 3.58
N LEU A 107 5.57 -13.18 3.74
CA LEU A 107 5.93 -14.60 3.57
C LEU A 107 6.26 -14.98 2.11
N ALA A 108 5.96 -14.12 1.12
CA ALA A 108 6.45 -14.28 -0.25
C ALA A 108 7.87 -13.72 -0.46
N ASP A 109 8.35 -12.82 0.41
CA ASP A 109 9.53 -11.98 0.20
C ASP A 109 10.82 -12.54 0.84
N GLU A 110 10.72 -13.62 1.63
CA GLU A 110 11.87 -14.21 2.35
C GLU A 110 12.83 -15.05 1.47
N ALA A 111 12.82 -14.87 0.14
CA ALA A 111 13.77 -15.48 -0.79
C ALA A 111 14.24 -14.47 -1.84
N GLY A 112 15.53 -14.52 -2.24
CA GLY A 112 16.12 -13.61 -3.24
C GLY A 112 15.57 -13.75 -4.67
N ASP A 113 14.68 -14.73 -4.89
CA ASP A 113 13.77 -14.79 -6.03
C ASP A 113 12.39 -14.85 -5.39
N ALA A 114 11.71 -13.71 -5.26
CA ALA A 114 10.36 -13.60 -4.71
C ALA A 114 9.35 -13.34 -5.85
N PRO A 115 8.04 -13.65 -5.68
CA PRO A 115 7.00 -13.12 -6.53
C PRO A 115 7.10 -11.59 -6.62
N THR A 116 6.50 -10.97 -7.64
CA THR A 116 6.46 -9.51 -7.71
C THR A 116 5.85 -8.95 -6.43
N ALA A 117 6.56 -8.01 -5.80
CA ALA A 117 6.12 -7.40 -4.54
C ALA A 117 4.78 -6.69 -4.76
N THR A 118 3.88 -6.80 -3.77
CA THR A 118 2.62 -6.06 -3.77
C THR A 118 2.85 -4.61 -3.38
N ALA A 119 1.88 -3.76 -3.64
CA ALA A 119 1.79 -2.40 -3.12
C ALA A 119 0.32 -2.05 -2.92
N ILE A 120 0.06 -0.95 -2.20
CA ILE A 120 -1.29 -0.46 -1.93
C ILE A 120 -2.08 -0.22 -3.22
N LEU A 121 -3.41 -0.40 -3.17
CA LEU A 121 -4.28 -0.16 -4.33
C LEU A 121 -4.41 1.35 -4.62
N GLY A 122 -4.50 2.14 -3.56
CA GLY A 122 -4.88 3.54 -3.64
C GLY A 122 -6.36 3.74 -4.02
N PRO A 123 -6.88 4.98 -3.90
CA PRO A 123 -8.32 5.24 -4.02
C PRO A 123 -8.80 5.46 -5.46
N PHE A 124 -7.94 5.32 -6.47
CA PHE A 124 -8.20 5.78 -7.85
C PHE A 124 -8.35 4.66 -8.88
N TRP A 125 -8.42 3.41 -8.42
CA TRP A 125 -8.79 2.31 -9.31
C TRP A 125 -10.27 2.36 -9.66
N ARG A 126 -10.60 2.08 -10.93
CA ARG A 126 -11.97 2.00 -11.45
C ARG A 126 -12.15 0.64 -12.11
N GLN A 127 -13.17 -0.10 -11.67
CA GLN A 127 -13.56 -1.35 -12.31
C GLN A 127 -13.95 -1.13 -13.77
N ASP A 128 -13.65 -2.10 -14.62
CA ASP A 128 -14.06 -2.14 -16.02
C ASP A 128 -13.35 -1.20 -16.99
N ALA A 129 -12.07 -0.89 -16.74
CA ALA A 129 -11.23 -0.22 -17.72
C ALA A 129 -11.28 -0.90 -19.11
N PRO A 130 -11.19 -0.17 -20.23
CA PRO A 130 -11.33 -0.76 -21.55
C PRO A 130 -10.31 -1.86 -21.81
N ARG A 131 -10.77 -3.01 -22.32
CA ARG A 131 -9.88 -4.04 -22.86
C ARG A 131 -9.29 -3.56 -24.18
N ARG A 132 -7.98 -3.72 -24.33
CA ARG A 132 -7.19 -3.24 -25.47
C ARG A 132 -6.35 -4.39 -26.04
N ASN A 133 -5.92 -4.26 -27.29
CA ASN A 133 -5.01 -5.22 -27.91
C ASN A 133 -3.57 -4.92 -27.47
N MET A 134 -2.72 -5.93 -27.45
CA MET A 134 -1.28 -5.72 -27.25
C MET A 134 -0.73 -4.74 -28.31
N GLY A 135 0.09 -3.79 -27.84
CA GLY A 135 0.65 -2.70 -28.66
C GLY A 135 -0.26 -1.48 -28.81
N ASP A 136 -1.47 -1.50 -28.25
CA ASP A 136 -2.32 -0.31 -28.16
C ASP A 136 -1.77 0.71 -27.15
N SER A 137 -2.24 1.95 -27.25
CA SER A 137 -1.94 3.00 -26.28
C SER A 137 -3.08 3.14 -25.26
N ILE A 138 -2.71 3.34 -23.99
CA ILE A 138 -3.64 3.82 -22.95
C ILE A 138 -3.75 5.36 -22.93
N VAL A 139 -2.90 6.06 -23.70
CA VAL A 139 -2.89 7.53 -23.79
C VAL A 139 -3.93 8.03 -24.79
N SER A 140 -4.82 8.91 -24.34
CA SER A 140 -5.85 9.57 -25.15
C SER A 140 -5.86 11.08 -24.89
N GLY A 141 -5.92 11.89 -25.94
CA GLY A 141 -6.01 13.36 -25.81
C GLY A 141 -4.70 14.07 -25.43
N ILE A 142 -3.63 13.35 -25.10
CA ILE A 142 -2.31 13.92 -24.75
C ILE A 142 -1.35 13.71 -25.91
N LYS A 143 -0.94 14.79 -26.56
CA LYS A 143 0.05 14.77 -27.66
C LYS A 143 1.47 14.95 -27.14
N ASP A 144 1.67 15.97 -26.32
CA ASP A 144 2.96 16.31 -25.73
C ASP A 144 3.09 15.60 -24.37
N GLY A 145 3.92 14.57 -24.33
CA GLY A 145 4.18 13.78 -23.12
C GLY A 145 5.39 12.87 -23.32
N ASP A 146 5.91 12.37 -22.20
CA ASP A 146 7.01 11.39 -22.18
C ASP A 146 6.44 10.00 -22.51
N HIS A 147 6.09 9.77 -23.78
CA HIS A 147 5.50 8.49 -24.21
C HIS A 147 6.50 7.35 -24.02
N THR A 148 6.01 6.28 -23.44
CA THR A 148 6.80 5.11 -23.03
C THR A 148 6.20 3.87 -23.68
N LEU A 149 7.04 3.02 -24.26
CA LEU A 149 6.67 1.64 -24.55
C LEU A 149 6.97 0.82 -23.30
N MET A 150 5.92 0.32 -22.64
CA MET A 150 6.07 -0.63 -21.55
C MET A 150 5.86 -2.05 -22.07
N HIS A 151 6.74 -2.98 -21.70
CA HIS A 151 6.67 -4.36 -22.15
C HIS A 151 7.33 -5.34 -21.16
N GLY A 152 7.05 -6.62 -21.32
CA GLY A 152 7.64 -7.69 -20.53
C GLY A 152 6.82 -8.96 -20.58
N ARG A 153 6.95 -9.81 -19.56
CA ARG A 153 6.22 -11.07 -19.45
C ARG A 153 5.53 -11.22 -18.10
N VAL A 154 4.42 -11.95 -18.11
CA VAL A 154 3.81 -12.49 -16.89
C VAL A 154 4.24 -13.95 -16.76
N LEU A 155 4.91 -14.27 -15.65
CA LEU A 155 5.59 -15.53 -15.41
C LEU A 155 5.08 -16.20 -14.14
N ASP A 156 5.04 -17.53 -14.15
CA ASP A 156 4.88 -18.33 -12.94
C ASP A 156 6.17 -18.21 -12.13
N PHE A 157 6.01 -17.82 -10.88
CA PHE A 157 7.12 -17.52 -10.00
C PHE A 157 8.01 -18.75 -9.71
N ASP A 158 7.43 -19.94 -9.48
CA ASP A 158 8.20 -21.13 -9.09
C ASP A 158 8.89 -21.82 -10.28
N THR A 159 8.26 -21.79 -11.46
CA THR A 159 8.70 -22.51 -12.65
C THR A 159 9.38 -21.62 -13.70
N GLY A 160 9.20 -20.30 -13.61
CA GLY A 160 9.68 -19.32 -14.60
C GLY A 160 8.96 -19.41 -15.95
N LYS A 161 7.88 -20.19 -16.06
CA LYS A 161 7.14 -20.38 -17.32
C LYS A 161 6.22 -19.19 -17.58
N PRO A 162 5.97 -18.84 -18.85
CA PRO A 162 5.00 -17.82 -19.19
C PRO A 162 3.57 -18.23 -18.79
N ILE A 163 2.78 -17.24 -18.37
CA ILE A 163 1.37 -17.40 -18.02
C ILE A 163 0.50 -16.86 -19.16
N GLU A 164 -0.24 -17.77 -19.81
CA GLU A 164 -1.28 -17.43 -20.77
C GLU A 164 -2.54 -16.94 -20.04
N ASN A 165 -3.28 -16.02 -20.67
CA ASN A 165 -4.54 -15.48 -20.14
C ASN A 165 -4.38 -14.72 -18.80
N ALA A 166 -3.20 -14.18 -18.54
CA ALA A 166 -3.02 -13.21 -17.46
C ALA A 166 -3.62 -11.86 -17.90
N GLU A 167 -4.48 -11.27 -17.08
CA GLU A 167 -5.01 -9.93 -17.27
C GLU A 167 -4.16 -8.91 -16.50
N LEU A 168 -3.67 -7.88 -17.18
CA LEU A 168 -3.03 -6.71 -16.61
C LEU A 168 -4.02 -5.54 -16.68
N ASP A 169 -4.46 -5.01 -15.53
CA ASP A 169 -5.23 -3.77 -15.41
C ASP A 169 -4.29 -2.65 -14.95
N ILE A 170 -4.13 -1.61 -15.77
CA ILE A 170 -3.12 -0.56 -15.59
C ILE A 170 -3.80 0.81 -15.49
N TRP A 171 -3.30 1.64 -14.57
CA TRP A 171 -3.67 3.06 -14.51
C TRP A 171 -2.54 3.95 -13.96
N HIS A 172 -2.47 5.20 -14.41
CA HIS A 172 -1.59 6.22 -13.83
C HIS A 172 -2.13 7.64 -14.09
N THR A 173 -1.53 8.65 -13.46
CA THR A 173 -1.94 10.05 -13.62
C THR A 173 -1.50 10.65 -14.95
N ALA A 174 -2.22 11.67 -15.41
CA ALA A 174 -1.75 12.56 -16.47
C ALA A 174 -0.61 13.48 -15.97
N PRO A 175 0.10 14.20 -16.86
CA PRO A 175 1.20 15.08 -16.46
C PRO A 175 0.84 16.18 -15.46
N ASN A 176 -0.45 16.55 -15.35
CA ASN A 176 -0.95 17.47 -14.34
C ASN A 176 -1.12 16.84 -12.94
N GLY A 177 -0.78 15.56 -12.78
CA GLY A 177 -0.86 14.82 -11.51
C GLY A 177 -2.26 14.35 -11.14
N LEU A 178 -3.22 14.39 -12.07
CA LEU A 178 -4.59 13.97 -11.83
C LEU A 178 -4.93 12.69 -12.60
N TYR A 179 -5.67 11.79 -11.95
CA TYR A 179 -6.39 10.73 -12.65
C TYR A 179 -7.61 11.33 -13.37
N GLU A 180 -8.03 10.74 -14.50
CA GLU A 180 -9.15 11.29 -15.28
C GLU A 180 -10.45 11.46 -14.48
N GLN A 181 -10.71 10.61 -13.48
CA GLN A 181 -11.89 10.73 -12.62
C GLN A 181 -11.91 12.01 -11.76
N GLN A 182 -10.76 12.67 -11.62
CA GLN A 182 -10.57 13.94 -10.90
C GLN A 182 -10.52 15.14 -11.87
N ASP A 183 -10.41 14.89 -13.17
CA ASP A 183 -10.10 15.90 -14.18
C ASP A 183 -11.14 15.85 -15.33
N PRO A 184 -12.14 16.74 -15.33
CA PRO A 184 -13.20 16.74 -16.33
C PRO A 184 -12.71 17.04 -17.76
N ASP A 185 -11.48 17.54 -17.92
CA ASP A 185 -10.89 17.83 -19.24
C ASP A 185 -10.20 16.60 -19.85
N GLN A 186 -10.01 15.52 -19.08
CA GLN A 186 -9.49 14.26 -19.60
C GLN A 186 -10.58 13.41 -20.26
N PRO A 187 -10.27 12.71 -21.37
CA PRO A 187 -11.17 11.70 -21.92
C PRO A 187 -11.47 10.59 -20.89
N ASP A 188 -12.70 10.08 -20.89
CA ASP A 188 -13.06 8.92 -20.04
C ASP A 188 -12.12 7.74 -20.36
N TRP A 189 -11.63 7.09 -19.30
CA TRP A 189 -10.62 6.01 -19.37
C TRP A 189 -9.25 6.40 -19.95
N ASN A 190 -8.91 7.69 -20.01
CA ASN A 190 -7.55 8.11 -20.32
C ASN A 190 -6.56 7.51 -19.31
N LEU A 191 -5.41 7.04 -19.81
CA LEU A 191 -4.33 6.44 -19.02
C LEU A 191 -4.78 5.21 -18.23
N ARG A 192 -5.80 4.50 -18.73
CA ARG A 192 -6.31 3.23 -18.19
C ARG A 192 -6.45 2.18 -19.30
N GLY A 193 -6.20 0.92 -18.97
CA GLY A 193 -6.43 -0.17 -19.91
C GLY A 193 -6.21 -1.55 -19.32
N ARG A 194 -6.91 -2.54 -19.90
CA ARG A 194 -6.74 -3.96 -19.61
C ARG A 194 -6.17 -4.70 -20.81
N PHE A 195 -5.17 -5.56 -20.57
CA PHE A 195 -4.50 -6.37 -21.58
C PHE A 195 -4.46 -7.83 -21.13
N THR A 196 -4.51 -8.77 -22.08
CA THR A 196 -4.50 -10.21 -21.80
C THR A 196 -3.35 -10.89 -22.55
N THR A 197 -2.49 -11.61 -21.82
CA THR A 197 -1.31 -12.27 -22.39
C THR A 197 -1.67 -13.48 -23.27
N GLY A 198 -0.86 -13.70 -24.31
CA GLY A 198 -0.89 -14.92 -25.11
C GLY A 198 -0.07 -16.06 -24.48
N PRO A 199 0.14 -17.18 -25.22
CA PRO A 199 0.86 -18.36 -24.71
C PRO A 199 2.33 -18.12 -24.33
N ASP A 200 2.93 -17.05 -24.85
CA ASP A 200 4.29 -16.60 -24.54
C ASP A 200 4.36 -15.73 -23.28
N GLY A 201 3.21 -15.40 -22.68
CA GLY A 201 3.10 -14.56 -21.50
C GLY A 201 3.46 -13.10 -21.75
N GLU A 202 3.70 -12.70 -23.01
CA GLU A 202 4.18 -11.36 -23.33
C GLU A 202 3.07 -10.32 -23.24
N TYR A 203 3.44 -9.13 -22.77
CA TYR A 203 2.60 -7.95 -22.83
C TYR A 203 3.39 -6.76 -23.37
N ASN A 204 2.70 -5.86 -24.07
CA ASN A 204 3.25 -4.55 -24.43
C ASN A 204 2.12 -3.54 -24.68
N PHE A 205 2.35 -2.29 -24.32
CA PHE A 205 1.43 -1.17 -24.56
C PHE A 205 2.18 0.17 -24.47
N TYR A 206 1.58 1.22 -25.02
CA TYR A 206 2.09 2.59 -24.90
C TYR A 206 1.40 3.33 -23.75
N CYS A 207 2.19 3.96 -22.89
CA CYS A 207 1.75 4.79 -21.77
C CYS A 207 2.59 6.08 -21.70
N LEU A 208 2.49 6.83 -20.60
CA LEU A 208 3.43 7.90 -20.31
C LEU A 208 4.38 7.46 -19.18
N ARG A 209 5.60 7.99 -19.20
CA ARG A 209 6.43 8.05 -18.01
C ARG A 209 5.70 8.91 -16.98
N PRO A 210 5.39 8.39 -15.79
CA PRO A 210 4.57 9.09 -14.81
C PRO A 210 5.32 10.30 -14.24
N THR A 211 4.58 11.17 -13.55
CA THR A 211 5.13 12.30 -12.80
C THR A 211 4.71 12.21 -11.33
N SER A 212 5.54 12.73 -10.41
CA SER A 212 5.15 12.87 -9.02
C SER A 212 3.91 13.74 -8.88
N TYR A 213 3.00 13.39 -7.97
CA TYR A 213 1.80 14.16 -7.71
C TYR A 213 1.44 14.17 -6.22
N PRO A 214 0.75 15.21 -5.72
CA PRO A 214 0.26 15.22 -4.34
C PRO A 214 -1.00 14.36 -4.19
N ILE A 215 -1.09 13.56 -3.12
CA ILE A 215 -2.39 13.03 -2.68
C ILE A 215 -3.36 14.18 -2.34
N PRO A 216 -4.69 13.96 -2.35
CA PRO A 216 -5.64 14.97 -1.86
C PRO A 216 -5.26 15.45 -0.46
N TYR A 217 -5.08 16.77 -0.30
CA TYR A 217 -4.61 17.37 0.95
C TYR A 217 -5.52 18.50 1.48
N ASP A 218 -6.73 18.59 0.94
CA ASP A 218 -7.80 19.50 1.37
C ASP A 218 -8.65 18.94 2.54
N GLY A 219 -8.44 17.67 2.91
CA GLY A 219 -9.17 16.97 3.97
C GLY A 219 -8.36 16.69 5.25
N PRO A 220 -8.93 15.91 6.19
CA PRO A 220 -8.26 15.40 7.37
C PRO A 220 -6.83 14.88 7.15
N ALA A 221 -6.58 14.11 6.10
CA ALA A 221 -5.25 13.58 5.83
C ALA A 221 -4.24 14.73 5.59
N GLY A 222 -4.60 15.70 4.75
CA GLY A 222 -3.77 16.88 4.49
C GLY A 222 -3.54 17.77 5.73
N LYS A 223 -4.56 17.92 6.57
CA LYS A 223 -4.42 18.62 7.86
C LYS A 223 -3.39 17.92 8.75
N LEU A 224 -3.47 16.58 8.86
CA LEU A 224 -2.53 15.81 9.67
C LEU A 224 -1.10 15.87 9.10
N LEU A 225 -0.93 15.78 7.79
CA LEU A 225 0.37 15.98 7.14
C LEU A 225 0.95 17.35 7.49
N THR A 226 0.15 18.40 7.41
CA THR A 226 0.57 19.77 7.77
C THR A 226 1.00 19.87 9.24
N LEU A 227 0.25 19.26 10.16
CA LEU A 227 0.57 19.25 11.59
C LEU A 227 1.86 18.46 11.90
N LEU A 228 2.17 17.47 11.07
CA LEU A 228 3.40 16.65 11.17
C LEU A 228 4.58 17.23 10.38
N ASP A 229 4.41 18.38 9.71
CA ASP A 229 5.41 18.97 8.81
C ASP A 229 5.83 18.02 7.68
N ARG A 230 4.86 17.34 7.06
CA ARG A 230 5.06 16.37 5.97
C ARG A 230 4.44 16.85 4.67
N HIS A 231 5.07 16.51 3.55
CA HIS A 231 4.52 16.80 2.22
C HIS A 231 3.50 15.74 1.76
N PRO A 232 2.58 16.09 0.84
CA PRO A 232 1.60 15.16 0.27
C PRO A 232 2.11 14.42 -0.98
N MET A 233 3.35 14.65 -1.41
CA MET A 233 3.85 14.11 -2.68
C MET A 233 4.03 12.59 -2.63
N ARG A 234 3.61 11.94 -3.72
CA ARG A 234 3.99 10.57 -4.08
C ARG A 234 4.96 10.61 -5.26
N PRO A 235 5.94 9.71 -5.33
CA PRO A 235 6.82 9.58 -6.49
C PRO A 235 6.04 9.17 -7.73
N ALA A 236 6.56 9.47 -8.92
CA ALA A 236 6.04 8.99 -10.18
C ALA A 236 5.89 7.46 -10.20
N HIS A 237 4.68 6.96 -10.44
CA HIS A 237 4.39 5.52 -10.48
C HIS A 237 3.30 5.14 -11.48
N ILE A 238 3.29 3.86 -11.85
CA ILE A 238 2.23 3.20 -12.62
C ILE A 238 1.64 2.08 -11.76
N HIS A 239 0.33 2.03 -11.65
CA HIS A 239 -0.38 0.98 -10.92
C HIS A 239 -0.71 -0.22 -11.80
N PHE A 240 -0.76 -1.39 -11.17
CA PHE A 240 -1.17 -2.64 -11.79
C PHE A 240 -2.06 -3.46 -10.85
N ILE A 241 -3.09 -4.08 -11.42
CA ILE A 241 -3.63 -5.34 -10.93
C ILE A 241 -3.25 -6.39 -11.97
N VAL A 242 -2.54 -7.43 -11.55
CA VAL A 242 -2.20 -8.56 -12.43
C VAL A 242 -2.85 -9.82 -11.88
N SER A 243 -3.67 -10.49 -12.69
CA SER A 243 -4.40 -11.68 -12.29
C SER A 243 -4.38 -12.74 -13.38
N ALA A 244 -4.45 -14.02 -13.00
CA ALA A 244 -4.51 -15.12 -13.95
C ALA A 244 -5.22 -16.33 -13.31
N PRO A 245 -5.94 -17.16 -14.08
CA PRO A 245 -6.55 -18.38 -13.56
C PRO A 245 -5.54 -19.30 -12.87
N GLY A 246 -5.79 -19.67 -11.61
CA GLY A 246 -4.89 -20.53 -10.82
C GLY A 246 -3.78 -19.79 -10.06
N TYR A 247 -3.69 -18.47 -10.20
CA TYR A 247 -2.69 -17.63 -9.55
C TYR A 247 -3.33 -16.64 -8.59
N LYS A 248 -2.60 -16.29 -7.53
CA LYS A 248 -2.97 -15.18 -6.66
C LYS A 248 -2.87 -13.87 -7.43
N PRO A 249 -3.93 -13.04 -7.47
CA PRO A 249 -3.82 -11.70 -8.04
C PRO A 249 -2.83 -10.87 -7.21
N ILE A 250 -2.12 -9.99 -7.88
CA ILE A 250 -1.27 -8.98 -7.24
C ILE A 250 -1.81 -7.59 -7.54
N VAL A 251 -1.90 -6.77 -6.50
CA VAL A 251 -1.99 -5.32 -6.63
C VAL A 251 -0.58 -4.80 -6.41
N THR A 252 -0.06 -4.02 -7.34
CA THR A 252 1.31 -3.52 -7.28
C THR A 252 1.46 -2.20 -8.01
N GLN A 253 2.65 -1.61 -7.90
CA GLN A 253 3.05 -0.37 -8.53
C GLN A 253 4.50 -0.51 -9.00
N VAL A 254 4.89 0.23 -10.04
CA VAL A 254 6.31 0.45 -10.36
C VAL A 254 6.61 1.93 -10.25
N PHE A 255 7.79 2.27 -9.73
CA PHE A 255 8.20 3.63 -9.41
C PHE A 255 9.39 4.06 -10.25
N ASP A 256 9.39 5.27 -10.79
CA ASP A 256 10.54 5.80 -11.51
C ASP A 256 11.70 6.10 -10.55
N ARG A 257 12.83 5.42 -10.75
CA ARG A 257 14.07 5.62 -9.96
C ARG A 257 14.53 7.07 -9.92
N ARG A 258 14.26 7.84 -10.97
CA ARG A 258 14.72 9.23 -11.11
C ARG A 258 13.79 10.23 -10.43
N ASP A 259 12.68 9.79 -9.83
CA ASP A 259 11.78 10.69 -9.12
C ASP A 259 12.41 11.17 -7.80
N LYS A 260 12.26 12.47 -7.52
CA LYS A 260 12.80 13.10 -6.32
C LYS A 260 12.13 12.62 -5.02
N HIS A 261 10.93 12.03 -5.12
CA HIS A 261 10.15 11.55 -3.99
C HIS A 261 10.26 10.04 -3.75
N ILE A 262 11.25 9.39 -4.36
CA ILE A 262 11.43 7.93 -4.25
C ILE A 262 11.76 7.50 -2.82
N GLU A 263 12.45 8.36 -2.05
CA GLU A 263 12.85 8.08 -0.67
C GLU A 263 11.88 8.65 0.38
N ASP A 264 10.88 9.45 -0.03
CA ASP A 264 10.00 10.19 0.88
C ASP A 264 8.50 10.11 0.56
N ASP A 265 8.06 9.05 -0.16
CA ASP A 265 6.63 8.82 -0.48
C ASP A 265 5.71 9.02 0.73
N SER A 266 4.75 9.94 0.59
CA SER A 266 3.80 10.33 1.62
C SER A 266 2.98 9.18 2.22
N VAL A 267 2.86 8.05 1.51
CA VAL A 267 2.11 6.85 1.92
C VAL A 267 2.98 5.60 2.05
N PHE A 268 4.31 5.73 1.95
CA PHE A 268 5.27 4.65 2.20
C PHE A 268 5.07 3.39 1.33
N ALA A 269 4.68 3.54 0.06
CA ALA A 269 4.40 2.41 -0.82
C ALA A 269 5.63 1.92 -1.60
N VAL A 270 6.71 2.69 -1.63
CA VAL A 270 7.93 2.37 -2.37
C VAL A 270 8.62 1.16 -1.75
N LYS A 271 8.96 0.18 -2.60
CA LYS A 271 9.82 -0.97 -2.29
C LYS A 271 10.93 -1.01 -3.32
N ASP A 272 12.17 -1.32 -2.90
CA ASP A 272 13.34 -1.31 -3.79
C ASP A 272 13.15 -2.17 -5.06
N SER A 273 12.48 -3.32 -4.92
CA SER A 273 12.18 -4.24 -6.02
C SER A 273 11.16 -3.72 -7.04
N LEU A 274 10.42 -2.66 -6.70
CA LEU A 274 9.43 -1.99 -7.55
C LEU A 274 9.98 -0.71 -8.18
N VAL A 275 11.22 -0.32 -7.88
CA VAL A 275 11.86 0.84 -8.48
C VAL A 275 12.50 0.45 -9.82
N VAL A 276 12.08 1.11 -10.90
CA VAL A 276 12.42 0.80 -12.28
C VAL A 276 13.07 2.00 -12.99
N ASP A 277 13.75 1.73 -14.10
CA ASP A 277 14.39 2.75 -14.93
C ASP A 277 13.62 2.91 -16.25
N PHE A 278 13.23 4.15 -16.55
CA PHE A 278 12.69 4.53 -17.86
C PHE A 278 13.86 4.91 -18.78
N GLU A 279 14.23 3.97 -19.65
CA GLU A 279 15.40 4.12 -20.52
C GLU A 279 15.06 4.88 -21.80
N PRO A 280 15.95 5.74 -22.33
CA PRO A 280 15.71 6.39 -23.62
C PRO A 280 15.49 5.36 -24.73
N LYS A 281 14.42 5.52 -25.50
CA LYS A 281 14.09 4.71 -26.66
C LYS A 281 14.41 5.45 -27.95
N HIS A 282 15.02 4.73 -28.89
CA HIS A 282 15.36 5.24 -30.21
C HIS A 282 14.73 4.37 -31.30
N GLY A 283 14.31 5.00 -32.39
CA GLY A 283 13.75 4.30 -33.56
C GLY A 283 12.27 3.94 -33.47
N ASP A 284 11.58 4.27 -32.37
CA ASP A 284 10.14 4.15 -32.24
C ASP A 284 9.49 5.54 -32.29
N PRO A 285 8.72 5.88 -33.33
CA PRO A 285 8.09 7.20 -33.44
C PRO A 285 6.98 7.44 -32.41
N LYS A 286 6.54 6.41 -31.68
CA LYS A 286 5.46 6.50 -30.68
C LYS A 286 5.97 6.61 -29.24
N ALA A 287 7.25 6.37 -28.99
CA ALA A 287 7.80 6.33 -27.63
C ALA A 287 9.22 6.90 -27.57
N GLN A 288 9.43 7.81 -26.62
CA GLN A 288 10.74 8.34 -26.26
C GLN A 288 11.41 7.52 -25.16
N PHE A 289 10.65 6.69 -24.44
CA PHE A 289 11.15 5.84 -23.35
C PHE A 289 10.76 4.37 -23.54
N ASP A 290 11.57 3.48 -22.99
CA ASP A 290 11.36 2.04 -22.92
C ASP A 290 11.33 1.64 -21.44
N LEU A 291 10.34 0.84 -21.07
CA LEU A 291 10.21 0.26 -19.74
C LEU A 291 9.98 -1.24 -19.87
N GLN A 292 11.01 -2.03 -19.56
CA GLN A 292 10.90 -3.48 -19.48
C GLN A 292 10.63 -3.90 -18.03
N TYR A 293 9.57 -4.68 -17.78
CA TYR A 293 9.27 -5.22 -16.46
C TYR A 293 8.54 -6.57 -16.52
N ASP A 294 9.04 -7.59 -15.82
CA ASP A 294 8.37 -8.89 -15.74
C ASP A 294 7.57 -9.01 -14.44
N PHE A 295 6.32 -9.47 -14.56
CA PHE A 295 5.48 -9.81 -13.41
C PHE A 295 5.61 -11.29 -13.09
N LYS A 296 5.88 -11.63 -11.84
CA LYS A 296 5.96 -13.01 -11.34
C LYS A 296 4.80 -13.29 -10.39
N LEU A 297 3.89 -14.19 -10.78
CA LEU A 297 2.73 -14.56 -9.97
C LEU A 297 2.95 -15.88 -9.24
N ALA A 298 2.49 -15.95 -7.99
CA ALA A 298 2.50 -17.19 -7.22
C ALA A 298 1.19 -17.97 -7.46
N SER A 299 1.30 -19.26 -7.76
CA SER A 299 0.13 -20.14 -7.85
C SER A 299 -0.57 -20.29 -6.49
N TYR A 300 -1.88 -20.55 -6.47
CA TYR A 300 -2.59 -20.83 -5.21
C TYR A 300 -2.02 -22.03 -4.47
N GLU A 301 -1.58 -23.06 -5.21
CA GLU A 301 -0.98 -24.26 -4.65
C GLU A 301 0.32 -23.94 -3.90
N ALA A 302 1.24 -23.22 -4.54
CA ALA A 302 2.50 -22.81 -3.94
C ALA A 302 2.27 -21.88 -2.74
N ALA A 303 1.34 -20.92 -2.88
CA ALA A 303 1.04 -20.00 -1.81
C ALA A 303 0.43 -20.69 -0.58
N LYS A 304 -0.36 -21.75 -0.78
CA LYS A 304 -0.89 -22.59 0.31
C LYS A 304 0.23 -23.39 0.99
N GLN A 305 1.16 -23.95 0.23
CA GLN A 305 2.31 -24.68 0.78
C GLN A 305 3.23 -23.77 1.61
N ARG A 306 3.39 -22.50 1.21
CA ARG A 306 4.18 -21.48 1.91
C ARG A 306 3.43 -20.78 3.05
N GLY A 307 2.20 -21.20 3.37
CA GLY A 307 1.42 -20.64 4.48
C GLY A 307 0.93 -19.20 4.26
N MET A 308 0.96 -18.69 3.02
CA MET A 308 0.49 -17.34 2.70
C MET A 308 -1.03 -17.27 2.81
N LYS A 309 -1.54 -16.58 3.83
CA LYS A 309 -2.97 -16.31 4.06
C LYS A 309 -3.33 -14.92 3.53
N GLY A 310 -4.51 -14.74 2.96
CA GLY A 310 -5.10 -13.39 2.82
C GLY A 310 -5.04 -12.72 1.44
N ALA A 311 -5.31 -13.42 0.35
CA ALA A 311 -5.76 -12.80 -0.90
C ALA A 311 -7.02 -13.55 -1.37
N THR A 312 -8.09 -12.83 -1.72
CA THR A 312 -9.29 -13.42 -2.33
C THR A 312 -8.93 -14.01 -3.69
N GLU A 313 -9.67 -15.04 -4.13
CA GLU A 313 -9.44 -15.62 -5.47
C GLU A 313 -9.71 -14.61 -6.61
N VAL A 314 -10.49 -13.59 -6.26
CA VAL A 314 -10.86 -12.48 -7.13
C VAL A 314 -10.00 -11.28 -6.74
N ALA A 315 -9.43 -10.61 -7.73
CA ALA A 315 -8.92 -9.26 -7.55
C ALA A 315 -10.03 -8.33 -7.00
N PRO A 316 -9.68 -7.21 -6.35
CA PRO A 316 -10.65 -6.27 -5.76
C PRO A 316 -11.83 -5.89 -6.65
#